data_AF-W8YN35-F1
#
_entry.id   AF-W8YN35-F1
#
_cell.length_a   1.000
_cell.length_b   1.000
_cell.length_c   1.000
_cell.angle_alpha   90.00
_cell.angle_beta   90.00
_cell.angle_gamma   90.00
#
_symmetry.space_group_name_H-M   'P 1'
#
loop_
_entity.id
_entity.type
_entity.pdbx_description
1 polymer ?
#
loop_
_entity_poly.entity_id
_entity_poly.type
_entity_poly.pdbx_seq_one_letter_code
_entity_poly.pdbx_strand_id
1 'polypeptide(L)'
;MSSISAVPKTDRGSNKITSSPAQDKEIQQLNKQRAKIQEELASVSSNKEMDSKLKMERVKSLTSGMQQIDSRISEIRMENLKRSAPETRSPEPASPPAKTAHDPHLAVIIEKSSSLTELNKSVGLRAKMGGEIKTLEGGVRSDRTMLEAGPSDDGGRSAMLQNAEETVYKMKREMVQEIHSQIHVVDKKMDELISEINDISNSSEDNMKSNGAVLPEDEDENGSPSKSKELQAADVGSAGSLRPAAASIDIRV
;
A
#
# COMPACT_ATOMS: atom_id res chain seq x y z
N MET A 1 10.05 28.07 57.22
CA MET A 1 8.68 27.65 56.87
C MET A 1 8.37 28.32 55.53
N SER A 2 8.15 27.70 54.39
CA SER A 2 7.89 26.31 53.99
C SER A 2 8.43 26.16 52.54
N SER A 3 9.34 25.24 52.26
CA SER A 3 9.08 23.93 51.65
C SER A 3 8.11 23.98 50.45
N ILE A 4 8.65 24.18 49.24
CA ILE A 4 7.91 23.92 48.00
C ILE A 4 8.28 22.50 47.55
N SER A 5 7.27 21.64 47.64
CA SER A 5 7.28 20.22 47.29
C SER A 5 7.67 20.02 45.82
N ALA A 6 8.66 19.14 45.62
CA ALA A 6 8.95 18.53 44.33
C ALA A 6 7.83 17.54 44.01
N VAL A 7 7.07 17.80 42.95
CA VAL A 7 6.13 16.84 42.37
C VAL A 7 6.93 15.92 41.43
N PRO A 8 6.95 14.59 41.66
CA PRO A 8 7.62 13.67 40.76
C PRO A 8 6.79 13.56 39.47
N LYS A 9 7.41 13.87 38.33
CA LYS A 9 6.85 13.54 37.01
C LYS A 9 6.80 12.03 36.89
N THR A 10 5.58 11.50 36.91
CA THR A 10 5.26 10.12 36.62
C THR A 10 5.75 9.78 35.23
N ASP A 11 6.73 8.88 35.19
CA ASP A 11 7.24 8.18 34.03
C ASP A 11 6.10 7.38 33.39
N ARG A 12 5.50 7.92 32.33
CA ARG A 12 4.62 7.14 31.45
C ARG A 12 5.53 6.41 30.47
N GLY A 13 5.69 5.12 30.74
CA GLY A 13 6.52 4.17 30.00
C GLY A 13 6.47 4.37 28.50
N SER A 14 7.52 5.01 27.98
CA SER A 14 7.98 4.73 26.63
C SER A 14 8.57 3.33 26.68
N ASN A 15 7.88 2.33 26.14
CA ASN A 15 8.52 1.11 25.67
C ASN A 15 9.54 1.51 24.59
N LYS A 16 10.71 1.97 25.03
CA LYS A 16 11.88 2.07 24.18
C LYS A 16 12.28 0.63 23.92
N ILE A 17 11.89 0.14 22.74
CA ILE A 17 12.60 -0.93 22.06
C ILE A 17 14.05 -0.43 21.98
N THR A 18 14.88 -0.81 22.94
CA THR A 18 16.29 -0.46 22.93
C THR A 18 16.94 -1.32 21.87
N SER A 19 16.95 -0.80 20.63
CA SER A 19 17.89 -1.26 19.61
C SER A 19 19.28 -1.26 20.23
N SER A 20 20.03 -2.35 20.06
CA SER A 20 21.41 -2.39 20.52
C SER A 20 22.21 -1.31 19.79
N PRO A 21 22.95 -0.43 20.49
CA PRO A 21 23.74 0.62 19.84
C PRO A 21 24.83 0.06 18.91
N ALA A 22 25.20 -1.22 19.05
CA ALA A 22 26.10 -1.92 18.13
C ALA A 22 25.40 -2.26 16.80
N GLN A 23 24.17 -2.79 16.85
CA GLN A 23 23.38 -3.14 15.66
C GLN A 23 22.92 -1.88 14.90
N ASP A 24 22.65 -0.78 15.61
CA ASP A 24 22.38 0.51 14.97
C ASP A 24 23.59 1.06 14.20
N LYS A 25 24.81 0.89 14.73
CA LYS A 25 26.05 1.25 14.03
C LYS A 25 26.25 0.39 12.78
N GLU A 26 25.95 -0.91 12.86
CA GLU A 26 26.00 -1.83 11.71
C GLU A 26 24.99 -1.41 10.63
N ILE A 27 23.74 -1.11 11.01
CA ILE A 27 22.72 -0.60 10.08
C ILE A 27 23.17 0.72 9.43
N GLN A 28 23.78 1.64 10.18
CA GLN A 28 24.31 2.88 9.62
C GLN A 28 25.45 2.64 8.61
N GLN A 29 26.36 1.71 8.92
CA GLN A 29 27.44 1.34 8.01
C GLN A 29 26.90 0.69 6.73
N LEU A 30 25.93 -0.22 6.85
CA LEU A 30 25.26 -0.85 5.72
C LEU A 30 24.51 0.18 4.85
N ASN A 31 23.83 1.15 5.47
CA ASN A 31 23.20 2.26 4.74
C ASN A 31 24.23 3.13 3.98
N LYS A 32 25.40 3.38 4.58
CA LYS A 32 26.48 4.10 3.90
C LYS A 32 27.04 3.31 2.71
N GLN A 33 27.18 1.99 2.84
CA GLN A 33 27.58 1.12 1.73
C GLN A 33 26.53 1.10 0.61
N ARG A 34 25.24 1.01 0.96
CA ARG A 34 24.11 1.11 0.02
C ARG A 34 24.13 2.41 -0.77
N ALA A 35 24.35 3.55 -0.10
CA ALA A 35 24.45 4.85 -0.76
C ALA A 35 25.62 4.89 -1.76
N LYS A 36 26.77 4.31 -1.42
CA LYS A 36 27.93 4.21 -2.31
C LYS A 36 27.64 3.34 -3.55
N ILE A 37 26.97 2.20 -3.38
CA ILE A 37 26.55 1.35 -4.50
C ILE A 37 25.57 2.10 -5.40
N GLN A 38 24.65 2.87 -4.84
CA GLN A 38 23.68 3.66 -5.60
C GLN A 38 24.37 4.74 -6.47
N GLU A 39 25.38 5.40 -5.92
CA GLU A 39 26.23 6.35 -6.67
C GLU A 39 26.99 5.64 -7.80
N GLU A 40 27.56 4.47 -7.52
CA GLU A 40 28.25 3.67 -8.55
C GLU A 40 27.29 3.20 -9.65
N LEU A 41 26.06 2.82 -9.30
CA LEU A 41 25.02 2.41 -10.24
C LEU A 41 24.62 3.57 -11.16
N ALA A 42 24.50 4.79 -10.61
CA ALA A 42 24.27 6.01 -11.39
C ALA A 42 25.48 6.31 -12.31
N SER A 43 26.70 6.20 -11.79
CA SER A 43 27.93 6.41 -12.56
C SER A 43 28.05 5.45 -13.74
N VAL A 44 27.90 4.14 -13.49
CA VAL A 44 27.92 3.09 -14.52
C VAL A 44 26.81 3.30 -15.55
N SER A 45 25.59 3.65 -15.10
CA SER A 45 24.45 3.89 -15.98
C SER A 45 24.61 5.13 -16.85
N SER A 46 25.26 6.18 -16.33
CA SER A 46 25.54 7.42 -17.08
C SER A 46 26.76 7.33 -17.99
N ASN A 47 27.67 6.38 -17.76
CA ASN A 47 28.88 6.21 -18.55
C ASN A 47 28.53 5.71 -19.96
N LYS A 48 28.84 6.52 -20.98
CA LYS A 48 28.59 6.25 -22.41
C LYS A 48 29.72 5.49 -23.10
N GLU A 49 30.90 5.44 -22.48
CA GLU A 49 32.10 4.82 -23.05
C GLU A 49 32.25 3.34 -22.63
N MET A 50 31.45 2.89 -21.67
CA MET A 50 31.45 1.49 -21.23
C MET A 50 30.71 0.59 -22.22
N ASP A 51 31.29 -0.57 -22.53
CA ASP A 51 30.63 -1.59 -23.35
C ASP A 51 29.25 -1.98 -22.78
N SER A 52 28.25 -2.13 -23.66
CA SER A 52 26.85 -2.35 -23.26
C SER A 52 26.67 -3.65 -22.45
N LYS A 53 27.38 -4.72 -22.81
CA LYS A 53 27.32 -6.01 -22.10
C LYS A 53 27.99 -5.91 -20.74
N LEU A 54 29.17 -5.28 -20.68
CA LEU A 54 29.88 -5.05 -19.43
C LEU A 54 29.09 -4.14 -18.47
N LYS A 55 28.45 -3.10 -19.01
CA LYS A 55 27.58 -2.19 -18.27
C LYS A 55 26.39 -2.92 -17.67
N MET A 56 25.73 -3.78 -18.45
CA MET A 56 24.61 -4.60 -17.98
C MET A 56 25.03 -5.57 -16.87
N GLU A 57 26.16 -6.26 -17.04
CA GLU A 57 26.71 -7.16 -16.02
C GLU A 57 27.04 -6.42 -14.73
N ARG A 58 27.68 -5.24 -14.84
CA ARG A 58 28.03 -4.41 -13.68
C ARG A 58 26.80 -3.86 -12.98
N VAL A 59 25.81 -3.37 -13.72
CA VAL A 59 24.52 -2.94 -13.15
C VAL A 59 23.82 -4.10 -12.43
N LYS A 60 23.81 -5.29 -13.03
CA LYS A 60 23.22 -6.50 -12.41
C LYS A 60 23.95 -6.88 -11.13
N SER A 61 25.28 -6.88 -11.15
CA SER A 61 26.12 -7.18 -9.98
C SER A 61 25.91 -6.17 -8.85
N LEU A 62 25.93 -4.87 -9.15
CA LEU A 62 25.68 -3.80 -8.18
C LEU A 62 24.26 -3.87 -7.60
N THR A 63 23.26 -4.17 -8.44
CA THR A 63 21.86 -4.34 -8.00
C THR A 63 21.72 -5.54 -7.05
N SER A 64 22.36 -6.66 -7.37
CA SER A 64 22.39 -7.84 -6.49
C SER A 64 23.07 -7.53 -5.14
N GLY A 65 24.21 -6.84 -5.16
CA GLY A 65 24.89 -6.39 -3.94
C GLY A 65 24.02 -5.46 -3.08
N MET A 66 23.27 -4.56 -3.69
CA MET A 66 22.31 -3.70 -2.99
C MET A 66 21.21 -4.51 -2.30
N GLN A 67 20.64 -5.51 -2.98
CA GLN A 67 19.62 -6.41 -2.42
C GLN A 67 20.15 -7.23 -1.23
N GLN A 68 21.42 -7.66 -1.27
CA GLN A 68 22.07 -8.34 -0.15
C GLN A 68 22.20 -7.42 1.07
N ILE A 69 22.56 -6.15 0.88
CA ILE A 69 22.61 -5.16 1.96
C ILE A 69 21.22 -4.92 2.55
N ASP A 70 20.19 -4.77 1.71
CA ASP A 70 18.81 -4.57 2.17
C ASP A 70 18.29 -5.77 2.98
N SER A 71 18.65 -6.99 2.55
CA SER A 71 18.34 -8.23 3.27
C SER A 71 19.02 -8.27 4.64
N ARG A 72 20.31 -7.91 4.71
CA ARG A 72 21.07 -7.86 5.97
C ARG A 72 20.53 -6.80 6.94
N ILE A 73 20.16 -5.62 6.45
CA ILE A 73 19.52 -4.58 7.28
C ILE A 73 18.20 -5.12 7.86
N SER A 74 17.41 -5.81 7.05
CA SER A 74 16.13 -6.39 7.49
C SER A 74 16.33 -7.49 8.55
N GLU A 75 17.31 -8.36 8.35
CA GLU A 75 17.70 -9.40 9.32
C GLU A 75 18.09 -8.80 10.67
N ILE A 76 18.97 -7.78 10.69
CA ILE A 76 19.39 -7.11 11.93
C ILE A 76 18.20 -6.44 12.63
N ARG A 77 17.30 -5.81 11.86
CA ARG A 77 16.08 -5.19 12.42
C ARG A 77 15.13 -6.22 13.02
N MET A 78 14.96 -7.37 12.37
CA MET A 78 14.15 -8.47 12.89
C MET A 78 14.78 -9.12 14.13
N GLU A 79 16.11 -9.28 14.15
CA GLU A 79 16.85 -9.78 15.31
C GLU A 79 16.70 -8.84 16.51
N ASN A 80 16.78 -7.52 16.28
CA ASN A 80 16.51 -6.50 17.30
C ASN A 80 15.09 -6.62 17.87
N LEU A 81 14.11 -6.85 17.01
CA LEU A 81 12.71 -6.97 17.42
C LEU A 81 12.48 -8.25 18.25
N LYS A 82 13.04 -9.39 17.81
CA LYS A 82 12.98 -10.67 18.53
C LYS A 82 13.64 -10.62 19.90
N ARG A 83 14.78 -9.91 20.04
CA ARG A 83 15.50 -9.75 21.31
C ARG A 83 14.85 -8.77 22.29
N SER A 84 13.95 -7.90 21.81
CA SER A 84 13.20 -6.96 22.65
C SER A 84 11.87 -7.50 23.20
N ALA A 85 11.47 -8.71 22.82
CA ALA A 85 10.35 -9.41 23.42
C ALA A 85 10.78 -10.02 24.77
N PRO A 86 9.93 -10.01 25.82
CA PRO A 86 10.29 -10.54 27.12
C PRO A 86 10.53 -12.06 27.04
N GLU A 87 11.79 -12.43 27.23
CA GLU A 87 12.30 -13.77 27.30
C GLU A 87 11.84 -14.43 28.61
N THR A 88 11.05 -15.51 28.51
CA THR A 88 11.00 -16.51 29.59
C THR A 88 12.04 -17.57 29.23
N ARG A 89 13.09 -17.67 30.04
CA ARG A 89 14.24 -18.58 29.84
C ARG A 89 13.83 -20.05 29.90
N SER A 90 14.45 -20.88 29.05
CA SER A 90 15.36 -21.94 29.52
C SER A 90 16.07 -22.68 28.36
N PRO A 91 17.22 -23.33 28.64
CA PRO A 91 18.25 -23.67 27.66
C PRO A 91 18.05 -25.02 26.96
N GLU A 92 18.79 -25.16 25.85
CA GLU A 92 19.00 -26.32 24.96
C GLU A 92 19.10 -27.70 25.65
N PRO A 93 18.76 -28.80 24.94
CA PRO A 93 19.81 -29.43 24.12
C PRO A 93 19.36 -29.90 22.73
N ALA A 94 20.35 -29.89 21.83
CA ALA A 94 20.33 -30.42 20.47
C ALA A 94 19.47 -31.67 20.24
N SER A 95 18.58 -31.57 19.25
CA SER A 95 18.05 -32.70 18.48
C SER A 95 17.86 -32.25 17.02
N PRO A 96 18.02 -33.15 16.03
CA PRO A 96 18.21 -32.81 14.61
C PRO A 96 16.98 -32.08 14.04
N PRO A 97 17.09 -31.34 12.92
CA PRO A 97 16.05 -30.45 12.43
C PRO A 97 14.75 -31.22 12.22
N ALA A 98 13.87 -31.14 13.21
CA ALA A 98 12.49 -31.53 13.07
C ALA A 98 11.94 -30.60 12.02
N LYS A 99 11.67 -31.17 10.84
CA LYS A 99 10.91 -30.58 9.76
C LYS A 99 9.81 -29.74 10.40
N THR A 100 9.88 -28.43 10.24
CA THR A 100 8.86 -27.50 10.69
C THR A 100 7.54 -28.07 10.22
N ALA A 101 6.77 -28.64 11.15
CA ALA A 101 5.38 -28.92 10.90
C ALA A 101 4.81 -27.59 10.45
N HIS A 102 4.44 -27.54 9.17
CA HIS A 102 3.91 -26.37 8.53
C HIS A 102 2.56 -26.13 9.21
N ASP A 103 2.56 -25.38 10.32
CA ASP A 103 1.34 -25.05 11.02
C ASP A 103 0.49 -24.24 10.03
N PRO A 104 -0.63 -24.80 9.52
CA PRO A 104 -1.43 -24.14 8.51
C PRO A 104 -1.99 -22.82 9.05
N HIS A 105 -2.18 -22.68 10.36
CA HIS A 105 -2.61 -21.44 10.99
C HIS A 105 -1.52 -20.36 10.93
N LEU A 106 -0.25 -20.74 11.14
CA LEU A 106 0.88 -19.82 11.00
C LEU A 106 1.05 -19.37 9.53
N ALA A 107 0.81 -20.27 8.57
CA ALA A 107 0.85 -19.93 7.15
C ALA A 107 -0.21 -18.88 6.77
N VAL A 108 -1.46 -19.06 7.23
CA VAL A 108 -2.57 -18.11 7.05
C VAL A 108 -2.26 -16.74 7.66
N ILE A 109 -1.68 -16.71 8.87
CA ILE A 109 -1.27 -15.45 9.52
C ILE A 109 -0.18 -14.74 8.71
N ILE A 110 0.83 -15.48 8.24
CA ILE A 110 1.92 -14.93 7.44
C ILE A 110 1.37 -14.34 6.14
N GLU A 111 0.49 -15.06 5.45
CA GLU A 111 -0.15 -14.61 4.20
C GLU A 111 -0.95 -13.34 4.42
N LYS A 112 -1.85 -13.31 5.43
CA LYS A 112 -2.62 -12.12 5.79
C LYS A 112 -1.73 -10.93 6.13
N SER A 113 -0.62 -11.15 6.85
CA SER A 113 0.34 -10.10 7.19
C SER A 113 1.07 -9.55 5.97
N SER A 114 1.34 -10.41 4.97
CA SER A 114 1.94 -10.03 3.70
C SER A 114 0.98 -9.16 2.88
N SER A 115 -0.26 -9.62 2.67
CA SER A 115 -1.27 -8.87 1.91
C SER A 115 -1.58 -7.52 2.55
N LEU A 116 -1.65 -7.44 3.89
CA LEU A 116 -1.79 -6.16 4.62
C LEU A 116 -0.60 -5.22 4.41
N THR A 117 0.62 -5.76 4.36
CA THR A 117 1.83 -4.97 4.08
C THR A 117 1.82 -4.42 2.66
N GLU A 118 1.41 -5.23 1.69
CA GLU A 118 1.26 -4.81 0.30
C GLU A 118 0.13 -3.80 0.11
N LEU A 119 -0.99 -3.97 0.80
CA LEU A 119 -2.10 -3.02 0.82
C LEU A 119 -1.63 -1.65 1.34
N ASN A 120 -0.90 -1.62 2.46
CA ASN A 120 -0.34 -0.40 3.00
C ASN A 120 0.63 0.30 2.02
N LYS A 121 1.44 -0.47 1.30
CA LYS A 121 2.32 0.09 0.25
C LYS A 121 1.50 0.70 -0.89
N SER A 122 0.45 0.02 -1.34
CA SER A 122 -0.44 0.49 -2.40
C SER A 122 -1.19 1.76 -2.00
N VAL A 123 -1.72 1.83 -0.77
CA VAL A 123 -2.33 3.04 -0.20
C VAL A 123 -1.33 4.21 -0.18
N GLY A 124 -0.09 3.95 0.26
CA GLY A 124 0.97 4.96 0.26
C GLY A 124 1.31 5.47 -1.14
N LEU A 125 1.40 4.56 -2.12
CA LEU A 125 1.65 4.90 -3.52
C LEU A 125 0.51 5.75 -4.10
N ARG A 126 -0.75 5.38 -3.83
CA ARG A 126 -1.94 6.14 -4.22
C ARG A 126 -1.92 7.56 -3.65
N ALA A 127 -1.58 7.71 -2.38
CA ALA A 127 -1.48 9.03 -1.74
C ALA A 127 -0.36 9.89 -2.37
N LYS A 128 0.79 9.28 -2.69
CA LYS A 128 1.89 9.96 -3.38
C LYS A 128 1.46 10.47 -4.77
N MET A 129 0.83 9.62 -5.58
CA MET A 129 0.30 9.99 -6.89
C MET A 129 -0.73 11.11 -6.80
N GLY A 130 -1.63 11.06 -5.81
CA GLY A 130 -2.58 12.15 -5.55
C GLY A 130 -1.92 13.46 -5.15
N GLY A 131 -0.78 13.42 -4.45
CA GLY A 131 0.04 14.60 -4.14
C GLY A 131 0.74 15.17 -5.38
N GLU A 132 1.20 14.30 -6.28
CA GLU A 132 1.85 14.69 -7.53
C GLU A 132 0.87 15.40 -8.48
N ILE A 133 -0.36 14.89 -8.63
CA ILE A 133 -1.43 15.56 -9.38
C ILE A 133 -1.66 16.98 -8.84
N LYS A 134 -1.84 17.13 -7.52
CA LYS A 134 -2.03 18.45 -6.89
C LYS A 134 -0.87 19.39 -7.15
N THR A 135 0.35 18.87 -7.17
CA THR A 135 1.56 19.66 -7.45
C THR A 135 1.59 20.13 -8.90
N LEU A 136 1.27 19.25 -9.86
CA LEU A 136 1.22 19.59 -11.28
C LEU A 136 0.12 20.61 -11.58
N GLU A 137 -1.10 20.36 -11.11
CA GLU A 137 -2.25 21.27 -11.31
C GLU A 137 -2.05 22.60 -10.58
N GLY A 138 -1.53 22.57 -9.35
CA GLY A 138 -1.17 23.76 -8.59
C GLY A 138 -0.10 24.59 -9.28
N GLY A 139 0.91 23.93 -9.86
CA GLY A 139 1.93 24.57 -10.67
C GLY A 139 1.35 25.26 -11.90
N VAL A 140 0.50 24.58 -12.68
CA VAL A 140 -0.18 25.20 -13.85
C VAL A 140 -0.99 26.43 -13.44
N ARG A 141 -1.78 26.33 -12.36
CA ARG A 141 -2.60 27.45 -11.87
C ARG A 141 -1.73 28.63 -11.42
N SER A 142 -0.66 28.35 -10.69
CA SER A 142 0.29 29.36 -10.21
C SER A 142 0.99 30.05 -11.38
N ASP A 143 1.54 29.27 -12.32
CA ASP A 143 2.23 29.78 -13.50
C ASP A 143 1.29 30.67 -14.33
N ARG A 144 0.04 30.23 -14.52
CA ARG A 144 -0.97 30.97 -15.26
C ARG A 144 -1.33 32.28 -14.57
N THR A 145 -1.56 32.24 -13.25
CA THR A 145 -1.84 33.44 -12.45
C THR A 145 -0.68 34.43 -12.52
N MET A 146 0.56 33.94 -12.48
CA MET A 146 1.76 34.78 -12.55
C MET A 146 1.89 35.46 -13.92
N LEU A 147 1.67 34.74 -15.01
CA LEU A 147 1.63 35.31 -16.36
C LEU A 147 0.42 36.25 -16.53
N GLU A 148 -0.66 35.99 -15.82
CA GLU A 148 -1.86 36.80 -15.86
C GLU A 148 -1.82 38.07 -14.97
N ALA A 149 -0.89 38.14 -14.01
CA ALA A 149 -0.79 39.21 -13.02
C ALA A 149 -0.09 40.49 -13.54
N GLY A 150 0.14 40.62 -14.85
CA GLY A 150 0.73 41.80 -15.47
C GLY A 150 -0.28 42.85 -15.97
N PRO A 151 0.20 44.01 -16.48
CA PRO A 151 -0.63 45.03 -17.11
C PRO A 151 -1.49 44.42 -18.23
N SER A 152 -2.72 44.94 -18.38
CA SER A 152 -3.78 44.36 -19.21
C SER A 152 -3.54 44.43 -20.74
N ASP A 153 -2.49 45.15 -21.17
CA ASP A 153 -2.29 45.57 -22.56
C ASP A 153 -0.90 45.17 -23.11
N ASP A 154 -0.34 44.08 -22.58
CA ASP A 154 0.90 43.51 -23.09
C ASP A 154 0.61 42.54 -24.26
N GLY A 155 0.87 43.00 -25.49
CA GLY A 155 0.72 42.18 -26.70
C GLY A 155 1.58 40.91 -26.71
N GLY A 156 2.69 40.87 -25.95
CA GLY A 156 3.54 39.70 -25.79
C GLY A 156 2.97 38.64 -24.84
N ARG A 157 2.11 39.04 -23.90
CA ARG A 157 1.54 38.14 -22.89
C ARG A 157 0.66 37.06 -23.48
N SER A 158 -0.20 37.41 -24.44
CA SER A 158 -1.07 36.42 -25.11
C SER A 158 -0.23 35.35 -25.82
N ALA A 159 0.86 35.75 -26.48
CA ALA A 159 1.79 34.82 -27.12
C ALA A 159 2.54 33.97 -26.08
N MET A 160 2.97 34.55 -24.96
CA MET A 160 3.61 33.80 -23.86
C MET A 160 2.66 32.78 -23.22
N LEU A 161 1.41 33.17 -22.96
CA LEU A 161 0.38 32.27 -22.42
C LEU A 161 0.08 31.14 -23.39
N GLN A 162 -0.06 31.43 -24.69
CA GLN A 162 -0.27 30.40 -25.70
C GLN A 162 0.92 29.43 -25.78
N ASN A 163 2.15 29.95 -25.80
CA ASN A 163 3.36 29.11 -25.79
C ASN A 163 3.43 28.23 -24.52
N ALA A 164 3.11 28.79 -23.36
CA ALA A 164 3.08 28.04 -22.10
C ALA A 164 1.97 26.96 -22.11
N GLU A 165 0.83 27.27 -22.72
CA GLU A 165 -0.31 26.36 -22.89
C GLU A 165 0.06 25.16 -23.77
N GLU A 166 0.66 25.41 -24.93
CA GLU A 166 1.03 24.40 -25.92
C GLU A 166 2.22 23.52 -25.49
N THR A 167 3.10 24.05 -24.64
CA THR A 167 4.30 23.34 -24.17
C THR A 167 4.10 22.76 -22.77
N VAL A 168 4.23 23.60 -21.74
CA VAL A 168 4.33 23.17 -20.34
C VAL A 168 2.98 22.70 -19.81
N TYR A 169 1.90 23.45 -20.04
CA TYR A 169 0.59 23.12 -19.43
C TYR A 169 -0.04 21.91 -20.07
N LYS A 170 0.06 21.77 -21.40
CA LYS A 170 -0.35 20.55 -22.10
C LYS A 170 0.40 19.33 -21.58
N MET A 171 1.73 19.38 -21.50
CA MET A 171 2.54 18.27 -20.98
C MET A 171 2.21 17.95 -19.52
N LYS A 172 2.04 18.95 -18.65
CA LYS A 172 1.62 18.74 -17.25
C LYS A 172 0.24 18.07 -17.16
N ARG A 173 -0.72 18.41 -18.03
CA ARG A 173 -2.04 17.74 -18.09
C ARG A 173 -1.97 16.30 -18.59
N GLU A 174 -1.14 16.03 -19.59
CA GLU A 174 -0.91 14.66 -20.07
C GLU A 174 -0.30 13.80 -18.96
N MET A 175 0.67 14.31 -18.20
CA MET A 175 1.19 13.65 -17.00
C MET A 175 0.10 13.40 -15.94
N VAL A 176 -0.77 14.38 -15.68
CA VAL A 176 -1.89 14.19 -14.73
C VAL A 176 -2.81 13.04 -15.19
N GLN A 177 -3.12 12.96 -16.49
CA GLN A 177 -3.93 11.86 -17.03
C GLN A 177 -3.21 10.50 -16.91
N GLU A 178 -1.90 10.47 -17.14
CA GLU A 178 -1.10 9.27 -16.93
C GLU A 178 -1.13 8.81 -15.47
N ILE A 179 -0.94 9.74 -14.53
CA ILE A 179 -1.00 9.43 -13.10
C ILE A 179 -2.41 8.95 -12.71
N HIS A 180 -3.48 9.50 -13.27
CA HIS A 180 -4.84 8.98 -13.06
C HIS A 180 -5.00 7.53 -13.52
N SER A 181 -4.42 7.17 -14.68
CA SER A 181 -4.40 5.79 -15.16
C SER A 181 -3.64 4.88 -14.19
N GLN A 182 -2.49 5.32 -13.68
CA GLN A 182 -1.72 4.58 -12.67
C GLN A 182 -2.47 4.43 -11.35
N ILE A 183 -3.19 5.46 -10.89
CA ILE A 183 -4.08 5.38 -9.72
C ILE A 183 -5.13 4.30 -9.94
N HIS A 184 -5.77 4.23 -11.10
CA HIS A 184 -6.74 3.17 -11.39
C HIS A 184 -6.14 1.76 -11.32
N VAL A 185 -4.90 1.59 -11.77
CA VAL A 185 -4.20 0.29 -11.64
C VAL A 185 -3.92 -0.04 -10.18
N VAL A 186 -3.51 0.94 -9.37
CA VAL A 186 -3.28 0.75 -7.93
C VAL A 186 -4.58 0.48 -7.19
N ASP A 187 -5.67 1.18 -7.51
CA ASP A 187 -6.99 0.98 -6.90
C ASP A 187 -7.49 -0.45 -7.17
N LYS A 188 -7.35 -0.96 -8.39
CA LYS A 188 -7.65 -2.37 -8.70
C LYS A 188 -6.85 -3.35 -7.85
N LYS A 189 -5.54 -3.13 -7.71
CA LYS A 189 -4.68 -3.96 -6.85
C LYS A 189 -5.08 -3.90 -5.39
N MET A 190 -5.52 -2.73 -4.91
CA MET A 190 -6.03 -2.59 -3.55
C MET A 190 -7.31 -3.39 -3.37
N ASP A 191 -8.24 -3.34 -4.31
CA ASP A 191 -9.49 -4.11 -4.27
C ASP A 191 -9.20 -5.63 -4.30
N GLU A 192 -8.24 -6.07 -5.12
CA GLU A 192 -7.76 -7.45 -5.16
C GLU A 192 -7.17 -7.89 -3.81
N LEU A 193 -6.27 -7.10 -3.22
CA LEU A 193 -5.66 -7.40 -1.91
C LEU A 193 -6.69 -7.40 -0.77
N ILE A 194 -7.67 -6.48 -0.80
CA ILE A 194 -8.75 -6.45 0.18
C ILE A 194 -9.60 -7.72 0.08
N SER A 195 -9.89 -8.17 -1.15
CA SER A 195 -10.62 -9.41 -1.39
C SER A 195 -9.83 -10.63 -0.88
N GLU A 196 -8.55 -10.72 -1.20
CA GLU A 196 -7.65 -11.78 -0.72
C GLU A 196 -7.61 -11.85 0.81
N ILE A 197 -7.45 -10.71 1.49
CA ILE A 197 -7.46 -10.65 2.96
C ILE A 197 -8.80 -11.15 3.54
N ASN A 198 -9.92 -10.83 2.88
CA ASN A 198 -11.24 -11.26 3.31
C ASN A 198 -11.43 -12.77 3.10
N ASP A 199 -10.97 -13.30 1.96
CA ASP A 199 -11.03 -14.73 1.64
C ASP A 199 -10.18 -15.57 2.60
N ILE A 200 -8.98 -15.08 2.96
CA ILE A 200 -8.12 -15.68 4.00
C ILE A 200 -8.85 -15.68 5.36
N SER A 201 -9.58 -14.61 5.68
CA SER A 201 -10.31 -14.51 6.94
C SER A 201 -11.49 -15.49 7.01
N ASN A 202 -12.24 -15.63 5.91
CA ASN A 202 -13.40 -16.54 5.84
C ASN A 202 -12.97 -18.03 5.82
N SER A 203 -11.89 -18.36 5.12
CA SER A 203 -11.35 -19.72 5.07
C SER A 203 -10.74 -20.20 6.40
N SER A 204 -10.25 -19.27 7.23
CA SER A 204 -9.76 -19.58 8.57
C SER A 204 -10.88 -19.87 9.58
N GLU A 205 -12.10 -19.35 9.38
CA GLU A 205 -13.24 -19.60 10.28
C GLU A 205 -13.93 -20.95 10.02
N ASP A 206 -13.99 -21.41 8.76
CA ASP A 206 -14.56 -22.72 8.43
C ASP A 206 -13.72 -23.89 8.95
N ASN A 207 -12.39 -23.71 9.08
CA ASN A 207 -11.50 -24.73 9.60
C ASN A 207 -11.52 -24.85 11.15
N MET A 208 -12.20 -23.93 11.86
CA MET A 208 -12.38 -24.01 13.31
C MET A 208 -13.67 -24.75 13.73
N LYS A 209 -14.60 -25.02 12.80
CA LYS A 209 -15.87 -25.73 13.10
C LYS A 209 -15.81 -27.25 12.94
N SER A 210 -14.72 -27.82 12.40
CA SER A 210 -14.67 -29.26 12.04
C SER A 210 -14.08 -30.19 13.11
N ASN A 211 -13.62 -29.69 14.27
CA ASN A 211 -13.13 -30.52 15.38
C ASN A 211 -14.13 -30.60 16.56
N GLY A 212 -15.42 -30.71 16.25
CA GLY A 212 -16.46 -31.15 17.19
C GLY A 212 -16.65 -32.66 17.05
N ALA A 213 -16.23 -33.40 18.07
CA ALA A 213 -16.22 -34.86 18.13
C ALA A 213 -17.56 -35.51 17.74
N VAL A 214 -17.44 -36.53 16.88
CA VAL A 214 -18.41 -37.60 16.64
C VAL A 214 -18.66 -38.36 17.94
N LEU A 215 -19.94 -38.50 18.32
CA LEU A 215 -20.48 -39.67 19.01
C LEU A 215 -21.92 -39.92 18.50
N PRO A 216 -22.38 -41.18 18.49
CA PRO A 216 -23.29 -41.72 17.49
C PRO A 216 -24.78 -41.64 17.86
N GLU A 217 -25.57 -41.78 16.80
CA GLU A 217 -26.94 -42.31 16.67
C GLU A 217 -27.75 -42.59 17.95
N ASP A 218 -28.96 -42.02 17.97
CA ASP A 218 -30.16 -42.81 18.19
C ASP A 218 -31.23 -42.32 17.21
N GLU A 219 -31.68 -43.24 16.35
CA GLU A 219 -32.87 -43.11 15.55
C GLU A 219 -34.10 -43.15 16.47
N ASP A 220 -35.10 -42.30 16.18
CA ASP A 220 -36.48 -42.71 16.35
C ASP A 220 -37.33 -42.00 15.28
N GLU A 221 -37.87 -42.82 14.39
CA GLU A 221 -38.92 -42.50 13.43
C GLU A 221 -40.18 -42.01 14.15
N ASN A 222 -40.84 -40.96 13.64
CA ASN A 222 -42.27 -41.06 13.31
C ASN A 222 -42.82 -39.86 12.52
N GLY A 223 -43.38 -40.15 11.34
CA GLY A 223 -44.83 -39.97 11.17
C GLY A 223 -45.40 -38.62 10.71
N SER A 224 -45.29 -38.39 9.40
CA SER A 224 -46.41 -37.98 8.52
C SER A 224 -46.83 -36.51 8.32
N PRO A 225 -47.43 -36.21 7.13
CA PRO A 225 -47.38 -34.90 6.49
C PRO A 225 -48.71 -34.13 6.58
N SER A 226 -48.69 -32.82 6.37
CA SER A 226 -49.91 -32.08 6.03
C SER A 226 -49.66 -30.93 5.07
N LYS A 227 -50.34 -31.07 3.93
CA LYS A 227 -50.51 -30.15 2.80
C LYS A 227 -51.63 -29.16 3.13
N SER A 228 -51.48 -27.89 2.75
CA SER A 228 -52.53 -26.91 2.38
C SER A 228 -51.78 -25.67 1.85
N LYS A 229 -51.60 -25.41 0.55
CA LYS A 229 -52.52 -24.94 -0.51
C LYS A 229 -53.31 -23.69 -0.12
N GLU A 230 -53.03 -22.56 -0.81
CA GLU A 230 -53.90 -21.52 -1.45
C GLU A 230 -53.08 -20.21 -1.60
N LEU A 231 -52.66 -19.74 -2.80
CA LEU A 231 -53.36 -18.93 -3.83
C LEU A 231 -54.08 -17.70 -3.22
N GLN A 232 -54.02 -16.44 -3.66
CA GLN A 232 -53.80 -15.72 -4.94
C GLN A 232 -53.57 -14.22 -4.55
N ALA A 233 -52.67 -13.46 -5.17
CA ALA A 233 -52.79 -12.62 -6.38
C ALA A 233 -53.39 -11.20 -6.20
N ALA A 234 -52.83 -10.28 -7.02
CA ALA A 234 -53.34 -8.98 -7.48
C ALA A 234 -53.26 -7.79 -6.49
N ASP A 235 -53.08 -6.53 -6.89
CA ASP A 235 -52.77 -5.81 -8.14
C ASP A 235 -52.91 -4.30 -7.78
N VAL A 236 -52.34 -3.41 -8.61
CA VAL A 236 -52.55 -1.95 -8.72
C VAL A 236 -51.99 -1.07 -7.58
N GLY A 237 -51.17 -0.03 -7.79
CA GLY A 237 -50.74 0.67 -8.99
C GLY A 237 -50.57 2.18 -8.70
N SER A 238 -49.86 2.87 -9.60
CA SER A 238 -49.88 4.34 -9.81
C SER A 238 -49.15 5.23 -8.79
N ALA A 239 -48.36 6.27 -9.09
CA ALA A 239 -47.84 6.94 -10.29
C ALA A 239 -46.68 7.84 -9.80
N GLY A 240 -45.57 8.02 -10.52
CA GLY A 240 -45.34 9.08 -11.52
C GLY A 240 -43.82 9.33 -11.60
N SER A 241 -43.17 9.09 -12.74
CA SER A 241 -43.01 9.99 -13.90
C SER A 241 -42.32 11.31 -13.58
N LEU A 242 -41.07 11.47 -14.03
CA LEU A 242 -40.69 12.45 -15.07
C LEU A 242 -39.23 12.20 -15.55
N ARG A 243 -39.08 12.04 -16.87
CA ARG A 243 -37.82 11.91 -17.63
C ARG A 243 -37.22 13.31 -17.94
N PRO A 244 -35.93 13.38 -18.31
CA PRO A 244 -35.25 14.63 -18.69
C PRO A 244 -35.58 15.04 -20.14
N ALA A 245 -35.66 16.35 -20.38
CA ALA A 245 -35.87 16.94 -21.70
C ALA A 245 -34.53 17.22 -22.40
N ALA A 246 -34.41 16.74 -23.63
CA ALA A 246 -33.37 17.08 -24.60
C ALA A 246 -33.74 18.40 -25.31
N ALA A 247 -32.75 19.28 -25.51
CA ALA A 247 -32.90 20.50 -26.28
C ALA A 247 -32.42 20.27 -27.73
N SER A 248 -33.34 20.43 -28.68
CA SER A 248 -33.07 20.45 -30.12
C SER A 248 -32.68 21.87 -30.56
N ILE A 249 -31.62 21.99 -31.36
CA ILE A 249 -31.19 23.25 -32.02
C ILE A 249 -31.87 23.34 -33.38
N ASP A 250 -32.53 24.47 -33.62
CA ASP A 250 -33.25 24.85 -34.84
C ASP A 250 -32.26 25.46 -35.86
N ILE A 251 -32.26 24.97 -37.10
CA ILE A 251 -31.48 25.50 -38.22
C ILE A 251 -32.47 26.21 -39.14
N ARG A 252 -32.38 27.55 -39.24
CA ARG A 252 -33.08 28.32 -40.26
C ARG A 252 -32.17 28.59 -41.46
N VAL A 253 -32.84 28.47 -42.61
CA VAL A 253 -32.43 28.59 -44.02
C VAL A 253 -31.80 29.94 -44.34
#